data_AF-A0A357IC60-F1
#
_entry.id   AF-A0A357IC60-F1
#
_cell.length_a   1.000
_cell.length_b   1.000
_cell.length_c   1.000
_cell.angle_alpha   90.00
_cell.angle_beta   90.00
_cell.angle_gamma   90.00
#
_symmetry.space_group_name_H-M   'P 1'
#
loop_
_entity.id
_entity.type
_entity.pdbx_description
1 polymer ?
#
loop_
_entity_poly.entity_id
_entity_poly.type
_entity_poly.pdbx_seq_one_letter_code
_entity_poly.pdbx_strand_id
1 'polypeptide(L)'
;GDDAPVLNVFGGKLTAYRQLAEKSLDRLLPLLDESRPAWTATACLPGGDLPNADWQAFLEQVVAQWPDLPQPLLHRCARQYGTRIQTLLAGVTTLVDLGEAFGGDMYAREVAYLVQHEWARTAEDILWRRTRQGLHAPETTAAAIEQFLRNTST
;
A
#
# COMPACT_ATOMS: atom_id res chain seq x y z
N GLY A 1 5.34 -40.02 13.87
CA GLY A 1 6.57 -39.25 13.99
C GLY A 1 6.16 -37.92 14.55
N ASP A 2 6.54 -37.65 15.79
CA ASP A 2 6.02 -36.56 16.64
C ASP A 2 6.69 -35.20 16.39
N ASP A 3 7.33 -35.01 15.23
CA ASP A 3 8.04 -33.76 14.95
C ASP A 3 7.12 -32.76 14.26
N ALA A 4 7.08 -31.53 14.79
CA ALA A 4 6.30 -30.44 14.21
C ALA A 4 6.78 -30.12 12.78
N PRO A 5 5.85 -29.97 11.81
CA PRO A 5 6.23 -29.80 10.41
C PRO A 5 6.92 -28.45 10.16
N VAL A 6 7.95 -28.46 9.32
CA VAL A 6 8.70 -27.26 8.90
C VAL A 6 8.72 -27.19 7.37
N LEU A 7 8.34 -26.03 6.82
CA LEU A 7 8.43 -25.74 5.39
C LEU A 7 9.51 -24.69 5.13
N ASN A 8 10.51 -25.07 4.33
CA ASN A 8 11.59 -24.19 3.92
C ASN A 8 11.40 -23.75 2.46
N VAL A 9 11.56 -22.46 2.18
CA VAL A 9 11.49 -21.88 0.83
C VAL A 9 12.89 -21.48 0.39
N PHE A 10 13.40 -22.12 -0.67
CA PHE A 10 14.70 -21.79 -1.26
C PHE A 10 14.50 -21.17 -2.64
N GLY A 11 14.94 -19.92 -2.80
CA GLY A 11 14.69 -19.14 -4.01
C GLY A 11 13.24 -18.64 -4.11
N GLY A 12 12.82 -18.30 -5.33
CA GLY A 12 11.50 -17.74 -5.61
C GLY A 12 11.61 -16.35 -6.24
N LYS A 13 11.41 -16.28 -7.57
CA LYS A 13 11.36 -15.00 -8.28
C LYS A 13 10.05 -14.29 -7.94
N LEU A 14 10.08 -12.96 -7.94
CA LEU A 14 8.87 -12.14 -7.76
C LEU A 14 7.78 -12.52 -8.78
N THR A 15 8.14 -12.91 -10.00
CA THR A 15 7.16 -13.35 -11.01
C THR A 15 6.45 -14.67 -10.69
N ALA A 16 7.00 -15.50 -9.80
CA ALA A 16 6.48 -16.83 -9.47
C ALA A 16 5.90 -16.93 -8.05
N TYR A 17 5.87 -15.83 -7.29
CA TYR A 17 5.53 -15.85 -5.87
C TYR A 17 4.15 -16.47 -5.59
N ARG A 18 3.13 -16.15 -6.41
CA ARG A 18 1.75 -16.65 -6.25
C ARG A 18 1.68 -18.17 -6.36
N GLN A 19 2.25 -18.74 -7.43
CA GLN A 19 2.27 -20.18 -7.63
C GLN A 19 3.13 -20.90 -6.57
N LEU A 20 4.21 -20.26 -6.12
CA LEU A 20 5.04 -20.79 -5.04
C LEU A 20 4.26 -20.85 -3.72
N ALA A 21 3.47 -19.83 -3.41
CA ALA A 21 2.60 -19.81 -2.24
C ALA A 21 1.52 -20.89 -2.31
N GLU A 22 0.85 -21.06 -3.45
CA GLU A 22 -0.14 -22.14 -3.66
C GLU A 22 0.49 -23.53 -3.45
N LYS A 23 1.62 -23.82 -4.08
CA LYS A 23 2.35 -25.08 -3.89
C LYS A 23 2.81 -25.31 -2.45
N SER A 24 3.08 -24.24 -1.71
CA SER A 24 3.44 -24.34 -0.29
C SER A 24 2.24 -24.73 0.55
N LEU A 25 1.06 -24.17 0.27
CA LEU A 25 -0.19 -24.55 0.94
C LEU A 25 -0.64 -25.97 0.58
N ASP A 26 -0.47 -26.42 -0.67
CA ASP A 26 -0.76 -27.80 -1.06
C ASP A 26 0.00 -28.84 -0.21
N ARG A 27 1.20 -28.47 0.28
CA ARG A 27 2.00 -29.31 1.19
C ARG A 27 1.59 -29.20 2.65
N LEU A 28 1.13 -28.03 3.09
CA LEU A 28 0.81 -27.75 4.50
C LEU A 28 -0.60 -28.17 4.88
N LEU A 29 -1.60 -27.97 4.01
CA LEU A 29 -3.01 -28.21 4.32
C LEU A 29 -3.29 -29.64 4.83
N PRO A 30 -2.75 -30.71 4.22
CA PRO A 30 -2.97 -32.07 4.74
C PRO A 30 -2.41 -32.31 6.15
N LEU A 31 -1.39 -31.54 6.57
CA LEU A 31 -0.78 -31.64 7.90
C LEU A 31 -1.59 -30.89 8.97
N LEU A 32 -2.54 -30.07 8.53
CA LEU A 32 -3.46 -29.31 9.38
C LEU A 32 -4.87 -29.93 9.37
N ASP A 33 -5.03 -31.13 8.80
CA ASP A 33 -6.33 -31.78 8.55
C ASP A 33 -7.31 -30.88 7.77
N GLU A 34 -6.77 -30.02 6.89
CA GLU A 34 -7.52 -29.05 6.10
C GLU A 34 -7.43 -29.38 4.60
N SER A 35 -8.47 -29.00 3.87
CA SER A 35 -8.47 -29.08 2.40
C SER A 35 -9.23 -27.90 1.85
N ARG A 36 -8.54 -27.07 1.05
CA ARG A 36 -9.11 -25.86 0.45
C ARG A 36 -8.62 -25.72 -0.98
N PRO A 37 -9.50 -25.41 -1.95
CA PRO A 37 -9.07 -25.17 -3.31
C PRO A 37 -8.23 -23.89 -3.40
N ALA A 38 -7.29 -23.86 -4.34
CA ALA A 38 -6.56 -22.64 -4.68
C ALA A 38 -7.54 -21.59 -5.24
N TRP A 39 -7.37 -20.34 -4.80
CA TRP A 39 -8.27 -19.24 -5.16
C TRP A 39 -7.52 -17.96 -5.60
N THR A 40 -6.21 -17.89 -5.38
CA THR A 40 -5.44 -16.64 -5.54
C THR A 40 -5.26 -16.23 -7.00
N ALA A 41 -5.44 -17.15 -7.95
CA ALA A 41 -5.29 -16.88 -9.38
C ALA A 41 -6.32 -15.88 -9.93
N THR A 42 -7.50 -15.78 -9.31
CA THR A 42 -8.61 -14.91 -9.76
C THR A 42 -8.91 -13.80 -8.76
N ALA A 43 -8.16 -13.70 -7.68
CA ALA A 43 -8.36 -12.68 -6.66
C ALA A 43 -7.67 -11.37 -7.04
N CYS A 44 -8.36 -10.25 -6.84
CA CYS A 44 -7.72 -8.94 -6.87
C CYS A 44 -6.92 -8.73 -5.57
N LEU A 45 -5.68 -8.25 -5.69
CA LEU A 45 -4.94 -7.76 -4.53
C LEU A 45 -5.56 -6.45 -4.03
N PRO A 46 -5.43 -6.12 -2.73
CA PRO A 46 -5.94 -4.87 -2.18
C PRO A 46 -5.46 -3.65 -2.98
N GLY A 47 -6.39 -2.78 -3.40
CA GLY A 47 -6.08 -1.60 -4.22
C GLY A 47 -6.16 -1.88 -5.73
N GLY A 48 -6.01 -3.14 -6.16
CA GLY A 48 -6.06 -3.58 -7.55
C GLY A 48 -7.47 -3.93 -8.06
N ASP A 49 -8.50 -3.79 -7.23
CA ASP A 49 -9.91 -4.04 -7.52
C ASP A 49 -10.57 -2.90 -8.32
N LEU A 50 -9.87 -2.40 -9.35
CA LEU A 50 -10.37 -1.35 -10.23
C LEU A 50 -11.58 -1.88 -11.02
N PRO A 51 -12.67 -1.10 -11.15
CA PRO A 51 -13.81 -1.48 -11.98
C PRO A 51 -13.37 -1.84 -13.39
N ASN A 52 -13.71 -3.05 -13.85
CA ASN A 52 -13.34 -3.59 -15.17
C ASN A 52 -11.82 -3.59 -15.47
N ALA A 53 -10.97 -3.45 -14.46
CA ALA A 53 -9.53 -3.21 -14.63
C ALA A 53 -9.19 -2.01 -15.55
N ASP A 54 -10.08 -1.01 -15.63
CA ASP A 54 -9.90 0.17 -16.48
C ASP A 54 -9.24 1.30 -15.69
N TRP A 55 -7.94 1.51 -15.94
CA TRP A 55 -7.16 2.57 -15.31
C TRP A 55 -7.65 3.97 -15.67
N GLN A 56 -8.00 4.20 -16.94
CA GLN A 56 -8.31 5.54 -17.42
C GLN A 56 -9.65 6.00 -16.84
N ALA A 57 -10.67 5.14 -16.92
CA ALA A 57 -11.97 5.41 -16.32
C ALA A 57 -11.88 5.59 -14.79
N PHE A 58 -11.07 4.78 -14.11
CA PHE A 58 -10.84 4.93 -12.66
C PHE A 58 -10.21 6.28 -12.31
N LEU A 59 -9.17 6.69 -13.04
CA LEU A 59 -8.51 7.98 -12.77
C LEU A 59 -9.45 9.16 -13.02
N GLU A 60 -10.26 9.11 -14.08
CA GLU A 60 -11.27 10.15 -14.36
C GLU A 60 -12.28 10.27 -13.21
N GLN A 61 -12.73 9.15 -12.65
CA GLN A 61 -13.60 9.13 -11.47
C GLN A 61 -12.93 9.76 -10.24
N VAL A 62 -11.66 9.42 -9.98
CA VAL A 62 -10.88 10.01 -8.88
C VAL A 62 -10.76 11.52 -9.04
N VAL A 63 -10.40 12.00 -10.23
CA VAL A 63 -10.27 13.45 -10.48
C VAL A 63 -11.61 14.17 -10.33
N ALA A 64 -12.70 13.56 -10.79
CA ALA A 64 -14.05 14.13 -10.63
C ALA A 64 -14.50 14.17 -9.17
N GLN A 65 -14.04 13.23 -8.34
CA GLN A 65 -14.42 13.15 -6.92
C GLN A 65 -13.70 14.17 -6.04
N TRP A 66 -12.45 14.55 -6.37
CA TRP A 66 -11.67 15.53 -5.63
C TRP A 66 -11.19 16.68 -6.53
N PRO A 67 -12.10 17.50 -7.10
CA PRO A 67 -11.76 18.51 -8.10
C PRO A 67 -10.84 19.63 -7.56
N ASP A 68 -10.86 19.88 -6.26
CA ASP A 68 -10.07 20.92 -5.59
C ASP A 68 -8.66 20.44 -5.19
N LEU A 69 -8.33 19.16 -5.44
CA LEU A 69 -6.98 18.63 -5.23
C LEU A 69 -6.14 18.71 -6.52
N PRO A 70 -4.82 18.92 -6.43
CA PRO A 70 -3.94 18.91 -7.59
C PRO A 70 -4.01 17.57 -8.34
N GLN A 71 -4.30 17.61 -9.64
CA GLN A 71 -4.36 16.39 -10.46
C GLN A 71 -3.07 15.56 -10.43
N PRO A 72 -1.84 16.13 -10.40
CA PRO A 72 -0.63 15.33 -10.24
C PRO A 72 -0.60 14.51 -8.96
N LEU A 73 -1.08 15.07 -7.84
CA LEU A 73 -1.19 14.38 -6.56
C LEU A 73 -2.20 13.23 -6.67
N LEU A 74 -3.39 13.49 -7.22
CA LEU A 74 -4.42 12.45 -7.42
C LEU A 74 -3.92 11.32 -8.32
N HIS A 75 -3.25 11.64 -9.42
CA HIS A 75 -2.67 10.64 -10.31
C HIS A 75 -1.63 9.79 -9.59
N ARG A 76 -0.72 10.40 -8.83
CA ARG A 76 0.31 9.69 -8.06
C ARG A 76 -0.33 8.76 -7.02
N CYS A 77 -1.25 9.28 -6.21
CA CYS A 77 -1.95 8.50 -5.19
C CYS A 77 -2.77 7.36 -5.82
N ALA A 78 -3.47 7.61 -6.93
CA ALA A 78 -4.23 6.59 -7.63
C ALA A 78 -3.31 5.47 -8.17
N ARG A 79 -2.11 5.81 -8.66
CA ARG A 79 -1.12 4.82 -9.10
C ARG A 79 -0.57 4.00 -7.94
N GLN A 80 -0.38 4.63 -6.78
CA GLN A 80 0.26 4.01 -5.63
C GLN A 80 -0.70 3.14 -4.81
N TYR A 81 -1.95 3.60 -4.64
CA TYR A 81 -2.92 3.01 -3.72
C TYR A 81 -4.13 2.37 -4.43
N GLY A 82 -4.32 2.67 -5.72
CA GLY A 82 -5.48 2.21 -6.48
C GLY A 82 -6.79 2.58 -5.76
N THR A 83 -7.71 1.63 -5.64
CA THR A 83 -9.03 1.84 -4.98
C THR A 83 -8.92 2.29 -3.52
N ARG A 84 -7.78 2.06 -2.84
CA ARG A 84 -7.56 2.49 -1.46
C ARG A 84 -7.39 4.01 -1.31
N ILE A 85 -7.26 4.74 -2.42
CA ILE A 85 -7.30 6.20 -2.41
C ILE A 85 -8.57 6.74 -1.73
N GLN A 86 -9.68 6.00 -1.81
CA GLN A 86 -10.93 6.34 -1.11
C GLN A 86 -10.75 6.39 0.41
N THR A 87 -10.02 5.43 0.98
CA THR A 87 -9.71 5.40 2.40
C THR A 87 -8.70 6.49 2.76
N LEU A 88 -7.66 6.66 1.93
CA LEU A 88 -6.66 7.70 2.12
C LEU A 88 -7.29 9.10 2.18
N LEU A 89 -8.20 9.43 1.26
CA LEU A 89 -8.78 10.77 1.11
C LEU A 89 -10.17 10.92 1.76
N ALA A 90 -10.60 9.97 2.59
CA ALA A 90 -11.90 10.04 3.26
C ALA A 90 -12.06 11.33 4.09
N GLY A 91 -13.01 12.18 3.73
CA GLY A 91 -13.26 13.46 4.40
C GLY A 91 -12.32 14.61 4.00
N VAL A 92 -11.43 14.40 3.04
CA VAL A 92 -10.61 15.46 2.42
C VAL A 92 -11.44 16.11 1.32
N THR A 93 -11.55 17.44 1.34
CA THR A 93 -12.17 18.21 0.24
C THR A 93 -11.15 19.13 -0.42
N THR A 94 -10.24 19.70 0.36
CA THR A 94 -9.24 20.66 -0.09
C THR A 94 -7.82 20.22 0.24
N LEU A 95 -6.83 20.92 -0.32
CA LEU A 95 -5.43 20.66 -0.04
C LEU A 95 -5.08 20.88 1.45
N VAL A 96 -5.77 21.80 2.12
CA VAL A 96 -5.55 22.09 3.55
C VAL A 96 -5.91 20.88 4.43
N ASP A 97 -6.90 20.09 4.03
CA ASP A 97 -7.34 18.92 4.79
C ASP A 97 -6.31 17.76 4.75
N LEU A 98 -5.31 17.85 3.87
CA LEU A 98 -4.19 16.91 3.85
C LEU A 98 -3.19 17.15 5.00
N GLY A 99 -3.27 18.31 5.66
CA GLY A 99 -2.42 18.70 6.77
C GLY A 99 -1.03 19.18 6.34
N GLU A 100 -0.05 19.03 7.23
CA GLU A 100 1.32 19.48 7.03
C GLU A 100 1.93 18.90 5.75
N ALA A 101 2.58 19.75 4.95
CA ALA A 101 3.33 19.35 3.77
C ALA A 101 4.81 19.17 4.13
N PHE A 102 5.34 17.97 3.94
CA PHE A 102 6.75 17.65 4.25
C PHE A 102 7.71 17.91 3.08
N GLY A 103 7.17 18.14 1.88
CA GLY A 103 7.92 18.28 0.63
C GLY A 103 7.77 17.05 -0.28
N GLY A 104 8.05 17.23 -1.58
CA GLY A 104 7.90 16.15 -2.57
C GLY A 104 6.47 15.60 -2.65
N ASP A 105 5.46 16.46 -2.53
CA ASP A 105 4.03 16.10 -2.47
C ASP A 105 3.66 15.10 -1.35
N MET A 106 4.47 14.97 -0.30
CA MET A 106 4.12 14.19 0.90
C MET A 106 3.38 15.06 1.91
N TYR A 107 2.25 14.55 2.40
CA TYR A 107 1.40 15.23 3.38
C TYR A 107 1.14 14.38 4.62
N ALA A 108 0.84 15.02 5.75
CA ALA A 108 0.51 14.37 7.03
C ALA A 108 -0.58 13.30 6.89
N ARG A 109 -1.59 13.56 6.06
CA ARG A 109 -2.68 12.61 5.77
C ARG A 109 -2.18 11.29 5.20
N GLU A 110 -1.25 11.34 4.24
CA GLU A 110 -0.67 10.15 3.62
C GLU A 110 0.23 9.39 4.59
N VAL A 111 1.04 10.11 5.38
CA VAL A 111 1.85 9.50 6.44
C VAL A 111 0.96 8.76 7.45
N ALA A 112 -0.12 9.38 7.92
CA ALA A 112 -1.06 8.76 8.84
C ALA A 112 -1.72 7.51 8.23
N TYR A 113 -2.14 7.57 6.97
CA TYR A 113 -2.69 6.40 6.26
C TYR A 113 -1.68 5.25 6.21
N LEU A 114 -0.42 5.52 5.85
CA LEU A 114 0.63 4.50 5.76
C LEU A 114 0.97 3.86 7.11
N VAL A 115 0.93 4.63 8.20
CA VAL A 115 1.11 4.12 9.56
C VAL A 115 -0.04 3.21 9.96
N GLN A 116 -1.28 3.65 9.70
CA GLN A 116 -2.49 2.95 10.13
C GLN A 116 -2.78 1.69 9.30
N HIS A 117 -2.49 1.71 7.99
CA HIS A 117 -2.93 0.67 7.05
C HIS A 117 -1.77 -0.12 6.41
N GLU A 118 -0.54 0.40 6.41
CA GLU A 118 0.58 -0.20 5.66
C GLU A 118 1.82 -0.47 6.53
N TRP A 119 1.64 -0.50 7.86
CA TRP A 119 2.66 -0.80 8.87
C TRP A 119 3.92 0.07 8.77
N ALA A 120 3.83 1.29 8.23
CA ALA A 120 4.96 2.19 8.24
C ALA A 120 5.30 2.60 9.68
N ARG A 121 6.58 2.50 10.05
CA ARG A 121 7.06 2.89 11.38
C ARG A 121 8.14 3.98 11.35
N THR A 122 8.78 4.16 10.20
CA THR A 122 9.87 5.11 10.00
C THR A 122 9.67 5.91 8.72
N ALA A 123 10.38 7.04 8.60
CA ALA A 123 10.46 7.79 7.35
C ALA A 123 11.08 6.94 6.22
N GLU A 124 11.97 6.00 6.54
CA GLU A 124 12.54 5.09 5.54
C GLU A 124 11.48 4.16 4.93
N ASP A 125 10.59 3.60 5.76
CA ASP A 125 9.48 2.78 5.27
C ASP A 125 8.61 3.57 4.30
N ILE A 126 8.26 4.80 4.69
CA ILE A 126 7.41 5.69 3.90
C ILE A 126 8.09 6.07 2.58
N LEU A 127 9.28 6.68 2.66
CA LEU A 127 9.92 7.33 1.53
C LEU A 127 10.54 6.36 0.52
N TRP A 128 10.96 5.15 0.94
CA TRP A 128 11.70 4.24 0.07
C TRP A 128 10.98 2.94 -0.24
N ARG A 129 10.13 2.45 0.67
CA ARG A 129 9.41 1.18 0.47
C ARG A 129 7.99 1.40 -0.02
N ARG A 130 7.24 2.30 0.61
CA ARG A 130 5.82 2.52 0.31
C ARG A 130 5.58 3.46 -0.87
N THR A 131 6.25 4.61 -0.90
CA THR A 131 5.94 5.65 -1.90
C THR A 131 7.04 5.93 -2.91
N ARG A 132 8.30 5.63 -2.57
CA ARG A 132 9.50 6.07 -3.32
C ARG A 132 9.67 7.59 -3.43
N GLN A 133 8.95 8.37 -2.63
CA GLN A 133 9.07 9.83 -2.64
C GLN A 133 10.42 10.34 -2.14
N GLY A 134 11.23 9.49 -1.52
CA GLY A 134 12.63 9.80 -1.23
C GLY A 134 13.47 10.15 -2.46
N LEU A 135 13.03 9.78 -3.68
CA LEU A 135 13.69 10.16 -4.94
C LEU A 135 13.44 11.61 -5.35
N HIS A 136 12.39 12.25 -4.82
CA HIS A 136 11.90 13.55 -5.26
C HIS A 136 11.84 14.58 -4.13
N ALA A 137 11.76 14.12 -2.88
CA ALA A 137 11.58 14.98 -1.73
C ALA A 137 12.90 15.64 -1.30
N PRO A 138 12.85 16.87 -0.76
CA PRO A 138 14.04 17.51 -0.16
C PRO A 138 14.65 16.66 0.96
N GLU A 139 15.95 16.83 1.21
CA GLU A 139 16.68 16.09 2.27
C GLU A 139 16.07 16.29 3.67
N THR A 140 15.39 17.42 3.90
CA THR A 140 14.72 17.74 5.17
C THR A 140 13.45 16.92 5.42
N THR A 141 12.87 16.32 4.38
CA THR A 141 11.58 15.61 4.43
C THR A 141 11.60 14.45 5.42
N ALA A 142 12.68 13.66 5.41
CA ALA A 142 12.80 12.50 6.28
C ALA A 142 12.76 12.90 7.77
N ALA A 143 13.52 13.94 8.14
CA ALA A 143 13.55 14.44 9.51
C ALA A 143 12.19 14.99 9.97
N ALA A 144 11.47 15.68 9.08
CA ALA A 144 10.13 16.20 9.37
C ALA A 144 9.11 15.06 9.60
N ILE A 145 9.13 14.01 8.76
CA ILE A 145 8.29 12.83 8.95
C ILE A 145 8.62 12.11 10.27
N GLU A 146 9.91 11.92 10.60
CA GLU A 146 10.31 11.31 11.88
C GLU A 146 9.85 12.13 13.09
N GLN A 147 9.84 13.45 12.99
CA GLN A 147 9.29 14.30 14.03
C GLN A 147 7.77 14.15 14.13
N PHE A 148 7.06 14.13 13.00
CA PHE A 148 5.62 13.91 12.97
C PHE A 148 5.22 12.58 13.62
N LEU A 149 5.90 11.48 13.27
CA LEU A 149 5.63 10.14 13.80
C LEU A 149 5.83 10.05 15.32
N ARG A 150 6.87 10.72 15.85
CA ARG A 150 7.10 10.79 17.30
C ARG A 150 5.97 11.52 18.03
N ASN A 151 5.44 12.60 17.42
CA ASN A 151 4.38 13.40 18.02
C ASN A 151 3.01 12.68 17.99
N THR A 152 2.77 11.80 17.01
CA THR A 152 1.51 11.04 16.89
C THR A 152 1.50 9.71 17.66
N SER A 153 2.64 9.27 18.20
CA SER A 153 2.76 8.02 18.97
C SER A 153 2.42 8.18 20.47
N THR A 154 1.75 9.28 20.85
CA THR A 154 1.25 9.55 22.21
C THR A 154 -0.27 9.45 22.23
#